data_AF-A0AAW5J956-F1
#
_entry.id   AF-A0AAW5J956-F1
#
_cell.length_a   1.000
_cell.length_b   1.000
_cell.length_c   1.000
_cell.angle_alpha   90.00
_cell.angle_beta   90.00
_cell.angle_gamma   90.00
#
_symmetry.space_group_name_H-M   'P 1'
#
loop_
_entity.id
_entity.type
_entity.pdbx_description
1 polymer ?
#
loop_
_entity_poly.entity_id
_entity_poly.type
_entity_poly.pdbx_seq_one_letter_code
_entity_poly.pdbx_strand_id
1 'polypeptide(L)' 'YIEYYNHSRIKLKLNGLSPVEFRMQAAKAA' A
#
# COMPACT_ATOMS: atom_id res chain seq x y z
N TYR A 1 5.52 -10.32 10.99
CA TYR A 1 6.01 -10.49 9.59
C TYR A 1 5.03 -9.90 8.57
N ILE A 2 3.77 -10.34 8.53
CA ILE A 2 2.78 -9.88 7.52
C ILE A 2 2.46 -8.37 7.60
N GLU A 3 2.34 -7.83 8.81
CA GLU A 3 2.03 -6.41 9.04
C GLU A 3 3.07 -5.49 8.36
N TYR A 4 4.36 -5.79 8.52
CA TYR A 4 5.45 -5.03 7.90
C TYR A 4 5.32 -4.97 6.36
N TYR A 5 4.99 -6.09 5.72
CA TYR A 5 4.83 -6.16 4.26
C TYR A 5 3.56 -5.44 3.78
N ASN A 6 2.50 -5.44 4.60
CA ASN A 6 1.24 -4.80 4.24
C ASN A 6 1.28 -3.29 4.46
N HIS A 7 1.94 -2.82 5.53
CA HIS A 7 1.81 -1.44 6.02
C HIS A 7 3.08 -0.61 5.84
N SER A 8 4.27 -1.22 5.93
CA SER A 8 5.51 -0.47 6.15
C SER A 8 6.52 -0.56 5.01
N ARG A 9 6.53 -1.67 4.25
CA ARG A 9 7.66 -2.04 3.38
C ARG A 9 8.06 -1.00 2.31
N ILE A 10 7.10 -0.29 1.66
CA ILE A 10 7.38 0.61 0.50
C ILE A 10 6.53 1.89 0.53
N LYS A 11 6.37 2.54 1.68
CA LYS A 11 5.46 3.70 1.81
C LYS A 11 5.86 4.92 0.97
N LEU A 12 7.16 5.22 0.86
CA LEU A 12 7.67 6.42 0.18
C LEU A 12 7.36 6.42 -1.33
N LYS A 13 7.46 5.28 -2.00
CA LYS A 13 7.22 5.17 -3.46
C LYS A 13 5.74 5.21 -3.83
N LEU A 14 4.87 4.99 -2.86
CA LEU A 14 3.41 4.92 -3.05
C LEU A 14 2.74 6.23 -2.61
N ASN A 15 3.44 7.35 -2.71
CA ASN A 15 2.94 8.67 -2.29
C ASN A 15 2.44 8.69 -0.84
N GLY A 16 3.13 7.97 0.06
CA GLY A 16 2.75 7.91 1.48
C GLY A 16 1.71 6.85 1.81
N LEU A 17 1.25 6.05 0.84
CA LEU A 17 0.32 4.95 1.07
C LEU A 17 1.04 3.65 1.45
N SER A 18 0.38 2.82 2.24
CA SER A 18 0.83 1.44 2.43
C SER A 18 0.55 0.58 1.18
N PRO A 19 1.27 -0.56 1.03
CA PRO A 19 0.98 -1.53 -0.01
C PRO A 19 -0.49 -1.98 -0.12
N VAL A 20 -1.21 -2.10 1.00
CA VAL A 20 -2.64 -2.47 0.97
C VAL A 20 -3.54 -1.31 0.51
N GLU A 21 -3.31 -0.10 1.02
CA GLU A 21 -4.08 1.09 0.65
C GLU A 21 -3.91 1.43 -0.84
N PHE A 22 -2.69 1.31 -1.36
CA PHE A 22 -2.41 1.51 -2.79
C PHE A 22 -3.22 0.55 -3.67
N ARG A 23 -3.29 -0.74 -3.31
CA ARG A 23 -4.09 -1.72 -4.06
C ARG A 23 -5.59 -1.45 -3.95
N MET A 24 -6.06 -1.04 -2.78
CA MET A 24 -7.47 -0.66 -2.60
C MET A 24 -7.85 0.55 -3.46
N GLN A 25 -6.96 1.53 -3.61
CA GLN A 25 -7.19 2.65 -4.51
C GLN A 25 -7.21 2.22 -5.98
N ALA A 26 -6.26 1.39 -6.41
CA ALA A 26 -6.24 0.85 -7.77
C ALA A 26 -7.51 0.05 -8.10
N ALA A 27 -8.02 -0.74 -7.15
CA ALA A 27 -9.25 -1.52 -7.30
C ALA A 27 -10.52 -0.66 -7.37
N LYS A 28 -10.51 0.55 -6.82
CA LYS A 28 -11.62 1.51 -6.93
C LYS A 28 -11.61 2.30 -8.24
N ALA A 29 -10.46 2.39 -8.89
CA ALA A 29 -10.27 3.15 -10.13
C ALA A 29 -10.52 2.31 -11.40
N ALA A 30 -10.63 0.99 -11.25
CA ALA A 30 -11.04 0.05 -12.28
C ALA A 30 -12.57 -0.07 -12.33
#